data_AF-A0A1E7RPY0-F1
#
_entry.id   AF-A0A1E7RPY0-F1
#
_cell.length_a   1.000
_cell.length_b   1.000
_cell.length_c   1.000
_cell.angle_alpha   90.00
_cell.angle_beta   90.00
_cell.angle_gamma   90.00
#
_symmetry.space_group_name_H-M   'P 1'
#
loop_
_entity.id
_entity.type
_entity.pdbx_description
1 polymer ?
#
loop_
_entity_poly.entity_id
_entity_poly.type
_entity_poly.pdbx_seq_one_letter_code
_entity_poly.pdbx_strand_id
1 'polypeptide(L)'
;MEVNSHEVLVELLGTHPASDQEVIIAQMDSDKYTIENVASLVGCVLGNAVATLADGLRTLSPRLKVRVRSDEGLRPCLNLSAARIRQIAYASASLDFDHCSVATIIEEDEAQEAYRGESVARPELVVVFVGDSPTSGKEVVLSRLSRQWYTLDDLQATVAEAIAGATQQVGEDIALWDPQVGVRLSSERGIHAALYLPAELIQAIASCGASLDFDPYV
;
A
#
# COMPACT_ATOMS: atom_id res chain seq x y z
N MET A 1 27.61 18.74 7.49
CA MET A 1 26.76 18.48 6.30
C MET A 1 26.14 17.13 6.58
N GLU A 2 25.02 17.14 7.31
CA GLU A 2 24.33 15.90 7.66
C GLU A 2 23.67 15.36 6.39
N VAL A 3 24.03 14.14 6.04
CA VAL A 3 23.38 13.39 4.96
C VAL A 3 22.11 12.84 5.60
N ASN A 4 20.97 13.47 5.36
CA ASN A 4 19.68 12.84 5.64
C ASN A 4 19.59 11.62 4.72
N SER A 5 19.90 10.44 5.25
CA SER A 5 19.87 9.18 4.50
C SER A 5 18.49 8.57 4.64
N HIS A 6 17.64 8.80 3.64
CA HIS A 6 16.35 8.10 3.53
C HIS A 6 16.56 6.85 2.69
N GLU A 7 16.71 5.71 3.34
CA GLU A 7 16.95 4.44 2.68
C GLU A 7 15.61 3.78 2.30
N VAL A 8 15.58 3.19 1.11
CA VAL A 8 14.46 2.38 0.63
C VAL A 8 14.99 1.00 0.30
N LEU A 9 14.30 -0.02 0.79
CA LEU A 9 14.52 -1.41 0.44
C LEU A 9 13.22 -1.97 -0.13
N VAL A 10 13.28 -2.52 -1.34
CA VAL A 10 12.17 -3.24 -1.96
C VAL A 10 12.58 -4.68 -2.15
N GLU A 11 11.79 -5.59 -1.60
CA GLU A 11 12.04 -7.03 -1.62
C GLU A 11 10.80 -7.75 -2.13
N LEU A 12 10.97 -8.67 -3.06
CA LEU A 12 9.98 -9.71 -3.31
C LEU A 12 10.41 -10.94 -2.52
N LEU A 13 9.63 -11.26 -1.50
CA LEU A 13 9.82 -12.38 -0.62
C LEU A 13 8.88 -13.50 -1.05
N GLY A 14 9.25 -14.75 -0.80
CA GLY A 14 8.37 -15.90 -0.95
C GLY A 14 8.43 -16.78 0.29
N THR A 15 7.28 -17.16 0.82
CA THR A 15 7.22 -18.08 1.97
C THR A 15 6.98 -19.50 1.49
N HIS A 16 7.86 -20.42 1.89
CA HIS A 16 7.73 -21.83 1.51
C HIS A 16 6.65 -22.54 2.36
N PRO A 17 5.64 -23.16 1.74
CA PRO A 17 4.42 -23.58 2.44
C PRO A 17 4.65 -24.75 3.41
N ALA A 18 5.71 -25.54 3.21
CA ALA A 18 6.00 -26.70 4.05
C ALA A 18 6.97 -26.39 5.22
N SER A 19 7.73 -25.31 5.13
CA SER A 19 8.78 -24.97 6.11
C SER A 19 8.58 -23.62 6.78
N ASP A 20 7.61 -22.82 6.30
CA ASP A 20 7.38 -21.43 6.69
C ASP A 20 8.64 -20.55 6.57
N GLN A 21 9.59 -21.01 5.75
CA GLN A 21 10.85 -20.31 5.54
C GLN A 21 10.66 -19.25 4.47
N GLU A 22 11.05 -18.02 4.82
CA GLU A 22 11.09 -16.91 3.88
C GLU A 22 12.36 -17.00 3.01
N VAL A 23 12.18 -16.79 1.71
CA VAL A 23 13.26 -16.68 0.74
C VAL A 23 13.15 -15.36 -0.02
N ILE A 24 14.27 -14.68 -0.23
CA ILE A 24 14.34 -13.47 -1.05
C ILE A 24 14.38 -13.90 -2.52
N ILE A 25 13.35 -13.56 -3.28
CA ILE A 25 13.25 -13.84 -4.72
C ILE A 25 14.02 -12.77 -5.51
N ALA A 26 13.83 -11.50 -5.14
CA ALA A 26 14.52 -10.36 -5.73
C ALA A 26 14.54 -9.21 -4.72
N GLN A 27 15.58 -8.38 -4.78
CA GLN A 27 15.70 -7.20 -3.91
C GLN A 27 16.40 -6.06 -4.64
N MET A 28 16.07 -4.83 -4.26
CA MET A 28 16.75 -3.60 -4.66
C MET A 28 16.71 -2.61 -3.50
N ASP A 29 17.81 -1.89 -3.32
CA ASP A 29 17.93 -0.83 -2.32
C ASP A 29 18.35 0.51 -2.97
N SER A 30 18.10 1.60 -2.24
CA SER A 30 18.47 2.95 -2.63
C SER A 30 18.66 3.81 -1.38
N ASP A 31 19.65 4.69 -1.41
CA ASP A 31 19.91 5.71 -0.37
C ASP A 31 19.02 6.96 -0.50
N LYS A 32 18.14 6.95 -1.50
CA LYS A 32 17.22 8.03 -1.82
C LYS A 32 15.76 7.56 -1.81
N TYR A 33 14.94 8.17 -0.96
CA TYR A 33 13.49 8.04 -1.00
C TYR A 33 12.86 9.16 -1.86
N THR A 34 12.18 8.77 -2.96
CA THR A 34 11.15 9.57 -3.65
C THR A 34 10.06 8.62 -4.13
N ILE A 35 8.84 9.12 -4.36
CA ILE A 35 7.72 8.33 -4.88
C ILE A 35 8.10 7.61 -6.18
N GLU A 36 8.69 8.34 -7.12
CA GLU A 36 9.09 7.82 -8.42
C GLU A 36 10.19 6.77 -8.29
N ASN A 37 11.12 6.96 -7.35
CA ASN A 37 12.18 6.01 -7.11
C ASN A 37 11.62 4.70 -6.53
N VAL A 38 10.74 4.78 -5.53
CA VAL A 38 10.07 3.59 -4.96
C VAL A 38 9.29 2.84 -6.04
N ALA A 39 8.50 3.54 -6.86
CA ALA A 39 7.76 2.93 -7.96
C ALA A 39 8.68 2.28 -9.01
N SER A 40 9.84 2.89 -9.27
CA SER A 40 10.87 2.34 -10.15
C SER A 40 11.51 1.07 -9.57
N LEU A 41 11.90 1.08 -8.28
CA LEU A 41 12.46 -0.09 -7.59
C LEU A 41 11.48 -1.26 -7.57
N VAL A 42 10.19 -1.00 -7.29
CA VAL A 42 9.12 -2.01 -7.39
C VAL A 42 9.07 -2.61 -8.79
N GLY A 43 9.13 -1.77 -9.84
CA GLY A 43 9.17 -2.24 -11.23
C GLY A 43 10.38 -3.13 -11.53
N CYS A 44 11.56 -2.76 -11.05
CA CYS A 44 12.80 -3.53 -11.22
C CYS A 44 12.75 -4.88 -10.48
N VAL A 45 12.29 -4.89 -9.23
CA VAL A 45 12.18 -6.11 -8.41
C VAL A 45 11.20 -7.09 -9.04
N LEU A 46 10.01 -6.63 -9.43
CA LEU A 46 9.02 -7.47 -10.13
C LEU A 46 9.56 -7.96 -11.47
N GLY A 47 10.26 -7.10 -12.22
CA GLY A 47 10.90 -7.44 -13.50
C GLY A 47 11.97 -8.52 -13.37
N ASN A 48 12.85 -8.41 -12.38
CA ASN A 48 13.90 -9.39 -12.10
C ASN A 48 13.33 -10.73 -11.61
N ALA A 49 12.17 -10.70 -10.95
CA ALA A 49 11.48 -11.89 -10.48
C ALA A 49 10.68 -12.62 -11.57
N VAL A 50 10.47 -12.04 -12.77
CA VAL A 50 9.57 -12.61 -13.79
C VAL A 50 9.91 -14.05 -14.14
N ALA A 51 11.20 -14.36 -14.39
CA ALA A 51 11.61 -15.72 -14.73
C ALA A 51 11.36 -16.69 -13.57
N THR A 52 11.70 -16.29 -12.35
CA THR A 52 11.51 -17.08 -11.13
C THR A 52 10.03 -17.31 -10.79
N LEU A 53 9.16 -16.33 -11.07
CA LEU A 53 7.72 -16.45 -10.93
C LEU A 53 7.11 -17.33 -12.03
N ALA A 54 7.62 -17.24 -13.26
CA ALA A 54 7.18 -18.05 -14.40
C ALA A 54 7.58 -19.52 -14.29
N ASP A 55 8.76 -19.82 -13.72
CA ASP A 55 9.28 -21.18 -13.51
C ASP A 55 8.54 -21.98 -12.42
N GLY A 56 7.44 -21.43 -11.90
CA GLY A 56 6.45 -22.23 -11.19
C GLY A 56 6.67 -22.33 -9.69
N LEU A 57 7.11 -21.26 -9.03
CA LEU A 57 6.90 -21.08 -7.59
C LEU A 57 5.42 -20.83 -7.24
N ARG A 58 4.50 -21.59 -7.87
CA ARG A 58 3.07 -21.69 -7.48
C ARG A 58 2.88 -22.20 -6.06
N THR A 59 3.95 -22.70 -5.44
CA THR A 59 3.96 -23.15 -4.05
C THR A 59 4.30 -22.05 -3.07
N LEU A 60 5.04 -21.00 -3.46
CA LEU A 60 5.36 -19.92 -2.53
C LEU A 60 4.16 -18.98 -2.41
N SER A 61 4.00 -18.39 -1.23
CA SER A 61 3.14 -17.22 -1.02
C SER A 61 4.01 -15.97 -1.14
N PRO A 62 4.01 -15.26 -2.30
CA PRO A 62 4.87 -14.12 -2.48
C PRO A 62 4.34 -12.88 -1.75
N ARG A 63 5.26 -12.07 -1.26
CA ARG A 63 5.00 -10.78 -0.61
C ARG A 63 5.98 -9.75 -1.14
N LEU A 64 5.45 -8.70 -1.76
CA LEU A 64 6.23 -7.52 -2.10
C LEU A 64 6.32 -6.63 -0.87
N LYS A 65 7.49 -6.59 -0.24
CA LYS A 65 7.79 -5.73 0.89
C LYS A 65 8.49 -4.47 0.40
N VAL A 66 7.98 -3.31 0.79
CA VAL A 66 8.60 -2.01 0.57
C VAL A 66 8.87 -1.42 1.94
N ARG A 67 10.15 -1.39 2.33
CA ARG A 67 10.60 -0.81 3.59
C ARG A 67 11.21 0.55 3.33
N VAL A 68 10.69 1.57 4.02
CA VAL A 68 11.26 2.92 4.02
C VAL A 68 11.83 3.19 5.40
N ARG A 69 13.12 3.51 5.44
CA ARG A 69 13.80 3.97 6.64
C ARG A 69 14.08 5.46 6.49
N SER A 70 13.58 6.23 7.45
CA SER A 70 13.75 7.67 7.47
C SER A 70 14.09 8.18 8.85
N ASP A 71 14.85 9.27 8.88
CA ASP A 71 14.95 10.15 10.05
C ASP A 71 13.60 10.85 10.32
N GLU A 72 13.46 11.47 11.50
CA GLU A 72 12.21 12.09 11.96
C GLU A 72 11.60 13.06 10.93
N GLY A 73 10.28 13.00 10.76
CA GLY A 73 9.50 14.00 10.02
C GLY A 73 9.14 13.66 8.56
N LEU A 74 9.59 12.53 8.01
CA LEU A 74 9.10 12.05 6.72
C LEU A 74 7.74 11.36 6.89
N ARG A 75 6.76 11.78 6.08
CA ARG A 75 5.51 11.06 5.89
C ARG A 75 5.66 10.11 4.70
N PRO A 76 5.82 8.80 4.92
CA PRO A 76 6.02 7.83 3.87
C PRO A 76 4.72 7.65 3.06
N CYS A 77 4.82 7.86 1.76
CA CYS A 77 3.77 7.60 0.79
C CYS A 77 4.23 6.57 -0.26
N LEU A 78 3.27 5.96 -0.93
CA LEU A 78 3.49 4.98 -1.98
C LEU A 78 2.48 5.20 -3.10
N ASN A 79 2.96 5.52 -4.30
CA ASN A 79 2.11 5.65 -5.48
C ASN A 79 2.50 4.57 -6.50
N LEU A 80 1.55 3.71 -6.84
CA LEU A 80 1.72 2.62 -7.79
C LEU A 80 0.69 2.76 -8.92
N SER A 81 1.19 2.91 -10.15
CA SER A 81 0.34 2.87 -11.33
C SER A 81 -0.43 1.55 -11.45
N ALA A 82 -1.55 1.57 -12.17
CA ALA A 82 -2.34 0.38 -12.48
C ALA A 82 -1.51 -0.73 -13.16
N ALA A 83 -0.51 -0.35 -13.96
CA ALA A 83 0.41 -1.32 -14.58
C ALA A 83 1.26 -2.06 -13.53
N ARG A 84 1.69 -1.38 -12.46
CA ARG A 84 2.45 -2.02 -11.37
C ARG A 84 1.55 -2.88 -10.50
N ILE A 85 0.36 -2.41 -10.17
CA ILE A 85 -0.64 -3.21 -9.45
C ILE A 85 -0.94 -4.52 -10.21
N ARG A 86 -1.11 -4.46 -11.54
CA ARG A 86 -1.28 -5.67 -12.38
C ARG A 86 -0.09 -6.62 -12.34
N GLN A 87 1.14 -6.12 -12.24
CA GLN A 87 2.32 -6.98 -12.11
C GLN A 87 2.38 -7.69 -10.75
N ILE A 88 2.04 -6.98 -9.67
CA ILE A 88 1.95 -7.56 -8.33
C ILE A 88 0.84 -8.63 -8.31
N ALA A 89 -0.32 -8.30 -8.88
CA ALA A 89 -1.44 -9.22 -9.04
C ALA A 89 -1.07 -10.46 -9.88
N TYR A 90 -0.36 -10.29 -10.99
CA TYR A 90 0.13 -11.41 -11.80
C TYR A 90 1.06 -12.34 -11.02
N ALA A 91 1.86 -11.78 -10.10
CA ALA A 91 2.69 -12.55 -9.18
C ALA A 91 1.91 -13.21 -8.04
N SER A 92 0.61 -12.96 -7.90
CA SER A 92 -0.21 -13.35 -6.74
C SER A 92 0.38 -12.88 -5.41
N ALA A 93 1.05 -11.72 -5.41
CA ALA A 93 1.76 -11.21 -4.25
C ALA A 93 0.88 -10.31 -3.38
N SER A 94 1.04 -10.40 -2.07
CA SER A 94 0.59 -9.34 -1.15
C SER A 94 1.55 -8.15 -1.20
N LEU A 95 1.08 -6.98 -0.76
CA LEU A 95 1.87 -5.76 -0.62
C LEU A 95 2.00 -5.41 0.86
N ASP A 96 3.23 -5.32 1.35
CA ASP A 96 3.60 -4.89 2.70
C ASP A 96 4.45 -3.62 2.59
N PHE A 97 3.81 -2.46 2.76
CA PHE A 97 4.50 -1.18 2.86
C PHE A 97 4.71 -0.85 4.32
N ASP A 98 5.97 -0.87 4.73
CA ASP A 98 6.41 -0.80 6.12
C ASP A 98 7.34 0.40 6.27
N HIS A 99 6.90 1.39 7.04
CA HIS A 99 7.75 2.50 7.42
C HIS A 99 8.32 2.29 8.81
N CYS A 100 9.63 2.01 8.85
CA CYS A 100 10.40 1.96 10.08
C CYS A 100 10.92 3.37 10.38
N SER A 101 10.20 4.13 11.22
CA SER A 101 10.78 5.31 11.88
C SER A 101 11.67 4.81 13.03
N VAL A 102 12.78 5.50 13.29
CA VAL A 102 13.59 5.25 14.51
C VAL A 102 12.86 5.80 15.76
N ALA A 103 11.74 6.50 15.60
CA ALA A 103 10.90 6.96 16.69
C ALA A 103 10.20 5.78 17.39
N THR A 104 10.26 5.80 18.72
CA THR A 104 9.80 4.77 19.66
C THR A 104 8.51 4.08 19.21
N ILE A 105 8.58 2.76 18.99
CA ILE A 105 7.40 1.89 18.89
C ILE A 105 6.66 2.04 20.22
N ILE A 106 5.54 2.75 20.22
CA ILE A 106 4.62 2.78 21.35
C ILE A 106 3.86 1.46 21.29
N GLU A 107 3.91 0.65 22.35
CA GLU A 107 3.16 -0.60 22.42
C GLU A 107 1.65 -0.32 22.33
N GLU A 108 0.87 -1.26 21.77
CA GLU A 108 -0.56 -1.09 21.50
C GLU A 108 -1.36 -0.64 22.74
N ASP A 109 -0.97 -1.14 23.92
CA ASP A 109 -1.55 -0.78 25.21
C ASP A 109 -1.23 0.67 25.63
N GLU A 110 0.00 1.14 25.36
CA GLU A 110 0.43 2.52 25.64
C GLU A 110 -0.21 3.52 24.67
N ALA A 111 -0.43 3.13 23.41
CA ALA A 111 -1.15 3.92 22.44
C ALA A 111 -2.60 4.12 22.89
N GLN A 112 -3.29 3.05 23.29
CA GLN A 112 -4.67 3.13 23.79
C GLN A 112 -4.81 4.00 25.06
N GLU A 113 -3.87 3.92 26.00
CA GLU A 113 -3.88 4.77 27.21
C GLU A 113 -3.57 6.24 26.90
N ALA A 114 -2.62 6.52 26.00
CA ALA A 114 -2.29 7.88 25.58
C ALA A 114 -3.50 8.63 24.98
N TYR A 115 -4.44 7.93 24.35
CA TYR A 115 -5.65 8.54 23.82
C TYR A 115 -6.81 8.68 24.82
N ARG A 116 -6.74 8.10 26.03
CA ARG A 116 -7.81 8.20 27.03
C ARG A 116 -7.79 9.52 27.83
N GLY A 117 -6.69 10.27 27.79
CA GLY A 117 -6.44 11.39 28.71
C GLY A 117 -6.52 12.81 28.13
N GLU A 118 -6.28 13.01 26.83
CA GLU A 118 -6.17 14.36 26.25
C GLU A 118 -6.95 14.50 24.93
N SER A 119 -7.31 15.75 24.59
CA SER A 119 -7.97 16.14 23.34
C SER A 119 -7.03 15.98 22.14
N VAL A 120 -6.59 14.76 21.88
CA VAL A 120 -5.78 14.36 20.72
C VAL A 120 -6.75 14.00 19.60
N ALA A 121 -6.55 14.52 18.38
CA ALA A 121 -7.36 14.12 17.24
C ALA A 121 -7.23 12.60 17.03
N ARG A 122 -8.40 11.98 16.92
CA ARG A 122 -8.56 10.53 16.84
C ARG A 122 -7.96 10.04 15.52
N PRO A 123 -7.28 8.87 15.51
CA PRO A 123 -6.83 8.27 14.26
C PRO A 123 -7.99 8.08 13.29
N GLU A 124 -7.82 8.52 12.06
CA GLU A 124 -8.80 8.39 10.97
C GLU A 124 -8.16 7.67 9.78
N LEU A 125 -8.83 6.62 9.32
CA LEU A 125 -8.61 5.97 8.03
C LEU A 125 -9.61 6.55 7.04
N VAL A 126 -9.13 7.04 5.90
CA VAL A 126 -9.98 7.46 4.78
C VAL A 126 -9.57 6.71 3.54
N VAL A 127 -10.52 6.01 2.92
CA VAL A 127 -10.34 5.40 1.61
C VAL A 127 -11.24 6.12 0.62
N VAL A 128 -10.65 6.59 -0.47
CA VAL A 128 -11.36 7.24 -1.57
C VAL A 128 -11.09 6.45 -2.83
N PHE A 129 -12.14 6.05 -3.52
CA PHE A 129 -12.04 5.49 -4.86
C PHE A 129 -12.48 6.58 -5.83
N VAL A 130 -11.57 7.07 -6.66
CA VAL A 130 -11.82 8.10 -7.66
C VAL A 130 -11.67 7.55 -9.06
N GLY A 131 -12.22 8.25 -10.04
CA GLY A 131 -11.97 7.99 -11.45
C GLY A 131 -12.36 9.19 -12.31
N ASP A 132 -11.67 9.35 -13.43
CA ASP A 132 -11.98 10.34 -14.44
C ASP A 132 -13.18 9.91 -15.28
N SER A 133 -14.22 10.73 -15.27
CA SER A 133 -15.42 10.50 -16.06
C SER A 133 -15.07 10.41 -17.56
N PRO A 134 -15.36 9.29 -18.24
CA PRO A 134 -15.00 9.12 -19.66
C PRO A 134 -15.77 10.09 -20.58
N THR A 135 -16.87 10.68 -20.10
CA THR A 135 -17.67 11.65 -20.86
C THR A 135 -17.26 13.10 -20.62
N SER A 136 -16.76 13.43 -19.43
CA SER A 136 -16.44 14.82 -19.07
C SER A 136 -14.95 15.09 -18.81
N GLY A 137 -14.14 14.04 -18.68
CA GLY A 137 -12.71 14.11 -18.32
C GLY A 137 -12.46 14.70 -16.93
N LYS A 138 -13.49 14.75 -16.07
CA LYS A 138 -13.37 15.26 -14.70
C LYS A 138 -13.25 14.11 -13.72
N GLU A 139 -12.39 14.28 -12.72
CA GLU A 139 -12.31 13.39 -11.58
C GLU A 139 -13.65 13.37 -10.82
N VAL A 140 -14.11 12.16 -10.49
CA VAL A 140 -15.33 11.90 -9.74
C VAL A 140 -14.99 10.93 -8.60
N VAL A 141 -15.50 11.24 -7.41
CA VAL A 141 -15.48 10.29 -6.28
C VAL A 141 -16.52 9.21 -6.53
N LEU A 142 -16.06 7.98 -6.77
CA LEU A 142 -16.90 6.79 -6.99
C LEU A 142 -17.25 6.10 -5.68
N SER A 143 -16.39 6.22 -4.67
CA SER A 143 -16.68 5.77 -3.31
C SER A 143 -15.81 6.52 -2.31
N ARG A 144 -16.34 6.78 -1.11
CA ARG A 144 -15.58 7.38 -0.01
C ARG A 144 -16.04 6.80 1.31
N LEU A 145 -15.08 6.27 2.06
CA LEU A 145 -15.30 5.71 3.38
C LEU A 145 -14.32 6.35 4.37
N SER A 146 -14.78 6.59 5.58
CA SER A 146 -13.95 7.05 6.69
C SER A 146 -14.28 6.25 7.94
N ARG A 147 -13.24 5.86 8.69
CA ARG A 147 -13.34 5.19 9.97
C ARG A 147 -12.45 5.86 10.99
N GLN A 148 -13.01 6.09 12.18
CA GLN A 148 -12.21 6.41 13.36
C GLN A 148 -11.85 5.12 14.08
N TRP A 149 -10.68 5.06 14.69
CA TRP A 149 -10.20 3.87 15.41
C TRP A 149 -10.17 2.62 14.51
N TYR A 150 -9.16 2.52 13.67
CA TYR A 150 -9.03 1.44 12.70
C TYR A 150 -7.87 0.49 13.07
N THR A 151 -8.06 -0.78 12.78
CA THR A 151 -7.04 -1.82 12.74
C THR A 151 -6.54 -2.06 11.31
N LEU A 152 -5.56 -2.95 11.13
CA LEU A 152 -5.18 -3.43 9.78
C LEU A 152 -6.33 -4.17 9.08
N ASP A 153 -7.16 -4.88 9.83
CA ASP A 153 -8.34 -5.56 9.28
C ASP A 153 -9.39 -4.54 8.84
N ASP A 154 -9.58 -3.46 9.60
CA ASP A 154 -10.44 -2.34 9.19
C ASP A 154 -9.91 -1.67 7.92
N LEU A 155 -8.59 -1.52 7.76
CA LEU A 155 -7.99 -1.00 6.53
C LEU A 155 -8.38 -1.87 5.34
N GLN A 156 -8.13 -3.17 5.42
CA GLN A 156 -8.42 -4.12 4.35
C GLN A 156 -9.92 -4.15 4.01
N ALA A 157 -10.77 -4.21 5.03
CA ALA A 157 -12.22 -4.19 4.87
C ALA A 157 -12.69 -2.89 4.20
N THR A 158 -12.15 -1.74 4.61
CA THR A 158 -12.54 -0.43 4.06
C THR A 158 -12.10 -0.29 2.60
N VAL A 159 -10.93 -0.81 2.22
CA VAL A 159 -10.50 -0.85 0.81
C VAL A 159 -11.45 -1.73 -0.01
N ALA A 160 -11.79 -2.93 0.50
CA ALA A 160 -12.73 -3.83 -0.17
C ALA A 160 -14.11 -3.19 -0.37
N GLU A 161 -14.66 -2.56 0.67
CA GLU A 161 -15.94 -1.85 0.64
C GLU A 161 -15.90 -0.67 -0.33
N ALA A 162 -14.79 0.08 -0.40
CA ALA A 162 -14.63 1.19 -1.32
C ALA A 162 -14.66 0.72 -2.78
N ILE A 163 -13.94 -0.37 -3.10
CA ILE A 163 -13.95 -1.01 -4.43
C ILE A 163 -15.36 -1.48 -4.79
N ALA A 164 -16.05 -2.15 -3.87
CA ALA A 164 -17.41 -2.64 -4.09
C ALA A 164 -18.40 -1.49 -4.34
N GLY A 165 -18.32 -0.41 -3.56
CA GLY A 165 -19.13 0.78 -3.74
C GLY A 165 -18.90 1.46 -5.10
N ALA A 166 -17.63 1.61 -5.50
CA ALA A 166 -17.28 2.18 -6.80
C ALA A 166 -17.79 1.31 -7.96
N THR A 167 -17.60 -0.01 -7.87
CA THR A 167 -18.09 -0.97 -8.86
C THR A 167 -19.62 -0.96 -8.96
N GLN A 168 -20.33 -0.79 -7.85
CA GLN A 168 -21.78 -0.63 -7.86
C GLN A 168 -22.22 0.67 -8.54
N GLN A 169 -21.44 1.75 -8.40
CA GLN A 169 -21.77 3.06 -8.97
C GLN A 169 -21.59 3.11 -10.49
N VAL A 170 -20.52 2.52 -11.03
CA VAL A 170 -20.18 2.64 -12.47
C VAL A 170 -20.23 1.31 -13.25
N GLY A 171 -20.46 0.18 -12.57
CA GLY A 171 -20.61 -1.13 -13.19
C GLY A 171 -19.31 -1.72 -13.74
N GLU A 172 -19.46 -2.55 -14.77
CA GLU A 172 -18.34 -3.27 -15.42
C GLU A 172 -17.37 -2.33 -16.18
N ASP A 173 -17.80 -1.10 -16.46
CA ASP A 173 -17.01 -0.09 -17.18
C ASP A 173 -16.01 0.65 -16.29
N ILE A 174 -15.84 0.25 -15.02
CA ILE A 174 -14.98 0.95 -14.04
C ILE A 174 -13.55 1.20 -14.56
N ALA A 175 -12.99 0.29 -15.35
CA ALA A 175 -11.65 0.45 -15.92
C ALA A 175 -11.55 1.59 -16.95
N LEU A 176 -12.67 2.02 -17.56
CA LEU A 176 -12.70 3.18 -18.47
C LEU A 176 -12.59 4.52 -17.74
N TRP A 177 -12.73 4.51 -16.42
CA TRP A 177 -12.65 5.71 -15.59
C TRP A 177 -11.24 6.00 -15.08
N ASP A 178 -10.20 5.33 -15.60
CA ASP A 178 -8.82 5.40 -15.08
C ASP A 178 -8.73 5.45 -13.54
N PRO A 179 -9.27 4.42 -12.86
CA PRO A 179 -9.57 4.55 -11.44
C PRO A 179 -8.32 4.61 -10.56
N GLN A 180 -8.46 5.22 -9.39
CA GLN A 180 -7.44 5.24 -8.35
C GLN A 180 -8.05 4.96 -6.98
N VAL A 181 -7.38 4.09 -6.22
CA VAL A 181 -7.64 3.88 -4.80
C VAL A 181 -6.69 4.77 -4.00
N GLY A 182 -7.21 5.83 -3.42
CA GLY A 182 -6.52 6.66 -2.44
C GLY A 182 -6.75 6.13 -1.02
N VAL A 183 -5.69 5.86 -0.27
CA VAL A 183 -5.77 5.45 1.14
C VAL A 183 -5.00 6.46 1.97
N ARG A 184 -5.68 7.18 2.85
CA ARG A 184 -5.07 8.19 3.72
C ARG A 184 -5.22 7.76 5.17
N LEU A 185 -4.10 7.77 5.89
CA LEU A 185 -4.07 7.53 7.32
C LEU A 185 -3.74 8.85 8.01
N SER A 186 -4.53 9.24 9.00
CA SER A 186 -4.19 10.35 9.88
C SER A 186 -4.11 9.86 11.32
N SER A 187 -3.00 10.16 12.00
CA SER A 187 -2.86 10.02 13.44
C SER A 187 -2.00 11.17 13.96
N GLU A 188 -2.40 11.79 15.08
CA GLU A 188 -1.59 12.83 15.73
C GLU A 188 -0.38 12.27 16.49
N ARG A 189 -0.39 10.96 16.79
CA ARG A 189 0.72 10.24 17.40
C ARG A 189 0.96 8.95 16.63
N GLY A 190 2.00 8.94 15.80
CA GLY A 190 2.89 7.79 15.61
C GLY A 190 2.31 6.45 15.17
N ILE A 191 1.03 6.33 14.76
CA ILE A 191 0.61 5.15 13.99
C ILE A 191 1.30 5.30 12.64
N HIS A 192 2.49 4.71 12.55
CA HIS A 192 3.28 4.67 11.35
C HIS A 192 2.41 4.11 10.23
N ALA A 193 2.48 4.75 9.06
CA ALA A 193 1.67 4.41 7.92
C ALA A 193 2.13 3.06 7.34
N ALA A 194 1.82 1.97 8.04
CA ALA A 194 1.97 0.62 7.55
C ALA A 194 0.73 0.28 6.75
N LEU A 195 0.93 -0.17 5.52
CA LEU A 195 -0.12 -0.67 4.64
C LEU A 195 0.16 -2.12 4.34
N TYR A 196 -0.79 -2.97 4.72
CA TYR A 196 -0.82 -4.34 4.23
C TYR A 196 -2.05 -4.56 3.36
N LEU A 197 -1.81 -4.95 2.11
CA LEU A 197 -2.86 -5.40 1.19
C LEU A 197 -2.62 -6.88 0.85
N PRO A 198 -3.54 -7.79 1.22
CA PRO A 198 -3.45 -9.19 0.83
C PRO A 198 -3.60 -9.35 -0.69
N ALA A 199 -3.13 -10.48 -1.21
CA ALA A 199 -3.10 -10.76 -2.65
C ALA A 199 -4.49 -10.65 -3.29
N GLU A 200 -5.55 -11.05 -2.59
CA GLU A 200 -6.94 -10.96 -3.04
C GLU A 200 -7.39 -9.51 -3.25
N LEU A 201 -6.97 -8.59 -2.38
CA LEU A 201 -7.27 -7.17 -2.55
C LEU A 201 -6.44 -6.54 -3.67
N ILE A 202 -5.17 -6.93 -3.81
CA ILE A 202 -4.36 -6.53 -4.96
C ILE A 202 -5.02 -6.99 -6.27
N GLN A 203 -5.53 -8.22 -6.33
CA GLN A 203 -6.30 -8.73 -7.47
C GLN A 203 -7.58 -7.93 -7.73
N ALA A 204 -8.31 -7.55 -6.68
CA ALA A 204 -9.51 -6.73 -6.81
C ALA A 204 -9.20 -5.35 -7.40
N ILE A 205 -8.16 -4.66 -6.88
CA ILE A 205 -7.70 -3.36 -7.40
C ILE A 205 -7.26 -3.51 -8.87
N ALA A 206 -6.48 -4.56 -9.19
CA ALA A 206 -6.02 -4.83 -10.54
C ALA A 206 -7.17 -5.11 -11.52
N SER A 207 -8.20 -5.82 -11.07
CA SER A 207 -9.39 -6.16 -11.88
C SER A 207 -10.21 -4.93 -12.24
N CYS A 208 -10.23 -3.91 -11.37
CA CYS A 208 -10.82 -2.61 -11.68
C CYS A 208 -9.95 -1.77 -12.63
N GLY A 209 -8.72 -2.19 -12.93
CA GLY A 209 -7.75 -1.39 -13.66
C GLY A 209 -7.20 -0.22 -12.84
N ALA A 210 -7.31 -0.26 -11.52
CA ALA A 210 -7.02 0.89 -10.67
C ALA A 210 -5.53 1.04 -10.32
N SER A 211 -5.10 2.29 -10.16
CA SER A 211 -3.86 2.65 -9.47
C SER A 211 -4.07 2.71 -7.95
N LEU A 212 -2.98 2.75 -7.19
CA LEU A 212 -2.98 2.88 -5.73
C LEU A 212 -2.18 4.11 -5.33
N ASP A 213 -2.76 4.97 -4.51
CA ASP A 213 -2.09 6.12 -3.90
C ASP A 213 -2.25 6.04 -2.38
N PHE A 214 -1.18 5.61 -1.71
CA PHE A 214 -1.14 5.47 -0.26
C PHE A 214 -0.47 6.67 0.39
N ASP A 215 -1.19 7.21 1.36
CA ASP A 215 -0.90 8.41 2.12
C ASP A 215 -0.59 9.63 1.23
N PRO A 216 -1.51 9.97 0.28
CA PRO A 216 -1.29 11.08 -0.64
C PRO A 216 -0.99 12.37 0.14
N TYR A 217 -0.02 13.15 -0.36
CA TYR A 217 0.26 14.49 0.14
C TYR A 217 -0.92 15.41 -0.18
N VAL A 218 -1.95 15.39 0.68
CA VAL A 218 -3.06 16.35 0.67
C VAL A 218 -2.81 17.41 1.72
#